data_AF-A0A8H4JCH7-F1
#
_entry.id   AF-A0A8H4JCH7-F1
#
_cell.length_a   1.000
_cell.length_b   1.000
_cell.length_c   1.000
_cell.angle_alpha   90.00
_cell.angle_beta   90.00
_cell.angle_gamma   90.00
#
_symmetry.space_group_name_H-M   'P 1'
#
loop_
_entity.id
_entity.type
_entity.pdbx_description
1 polymer ?
#
loop_
_entity_poly.entity_id
_entity_poly.type
_entity_poly.pdbx_seq_one_letter_code
_entity_poly.pdbx_strand_id
1 'polypeptide(L)'
;MEVPFKDVVFCTSDPQGSAAQLLPFLFPGRKPDDVALRISALAQGTTNGVRPRAIQLFKVTIDAATTDAVLVKVYGDGTNITIDRD
;
A
#
# COMPACT_ATOMS: atom_id res chain seq x y z
N MET A 1 17.47 10.01 -4.89
CA MET A 1 16.53 10.60 -3.92
C MET A 1 16.38 9.58 -2.81
N GLU A 2 16.86 9.85 -1.60
CA GLU A 2 16.64 8.95 -0.45
C GLU A 2 15.15 8.95 -0.15
N VAL A 3 14.52 7.77 -0.12
CA VAL A 3 13.14 7.65 0.36
C VAL A 3 13.22 7.75 1.88
N PRO A 4 12.66 8.79 2.53
CA PRO A 4 12.74 8.92 3.97
C PRO A 4 12.11 7.70 4.62
N PHE A 5 12.80 7.09 5.58
CA PHE A 5 12.25 6.02 6.40
C PHE A 5 11.01 6.56 7.11
N LYS A 6 9.86 5.90 6.91
CA LYS A 6 8.61 6.28 7.54
C LYS A 6 8.19 5.14 8.47
N ASP A 7 8.16 5.43 9.77
CA ASP A 7 7.72 4.49 10.80
C ASP A 7 6.19 4.45 10.82
N VAL A 8 5.62 3.58 9.99
CA VAL A 8 4.18 3.37 9.87
C VAL A 8 3.87 1.89 9.74
N VAL A 9 2.84 1.44 10.46
CA VAL A 9 2.29 0.10 10.32
C VAL A 9 1.11 0.17 9.37
N PHE A 10 1.14 -0.65 8.32
CA PHE A 10 0.00 -0.80 7.43
C PHE A 10 -1.04 -1.72 8.10
N CYS A 11 -2.11 -1.12 8.63
CA CYS A 11 -3.20 -1.85 9.25
C CYS A 11 -4.07 -2.51 8.18
N THR A 12 -4.00 -3.83 8.06
CA THR A 12 -4.79 -4.56 7.05
C THR A 12 -6.27 -4.63 7.38
N SER A 13 -6.66 -4.35 8.63
CA SER A 13 -8.05 -4.18 9.06
C SER A 13 -8.62 -2.79 8.73
N ASP A 14 -7.74 -1.80 8.53
CA ASP A 14 -8.09 -0.47 8.01
C ASP A 14 -7.10 -0.06 6.91
N PRO A 15 -7.19 -0.71 5.73
CA PRO A 15 -6.28 -0.41 4.64
C PRO A 15 -6.51 1.01 4.09
N GLN A 16 -7.73 1.56 4.25
CA GLN A 16 -8.08 2.92 3.82
C GLN A 16 -7.32 3.98 4.60
N GLY A 17 -7.38 3.94 5.93
CA GLY A 17 -6.62 4.85 6.78
C GLY A 17 -5.12 4.72 6.55
N SER A 18 -4.62 3.49 6.40
CA SER A 18 -3.20 3.21 6.14
C SER A 18 -2.71 3.78 4.80
N ALA A 19 -3.48 3.58 3.72
CA ALA A 19 -3.15 4.12 2.41
C ALA A 19 -3.22 5.66 2.37
N ALA A 20 -4.18 6.26 3.08
CA ALA A 20 -4.28 7.73 3.19
C ALA A 20 -3.03 8.34 3.84
N GLN A 21 -2.51 7.73 4.91
CA GLN A 21 -1.25 8.16 5.54
C GLN A 21 -0.04 8.00 4.62
N LEU A 22 -0.10 7.04 3.70
CA LEU A 22 0.94 6.77 2.71
C LEU A 22 0.73 7.51 1.39
N LEU A 23 -0.33 8.31 1.24
CA LEU A 23 -0.70 8.93 -0.03
C LEU A 23 0.45 9.67 -0.73
N PRO A 24 1.27 10.51 -0.06
CA PRO A 24 2.38 11.21 -0.71
C PRO A 24 3.44 10.27 -1.29
N PHE A 25 3.53 9.05 -0.74
CA PHE A 25 4.38 7.99 -1.26
C PHE A 25 3.66 7.25 -2.37
N LEU A 26 2.43 6.79 -2.16
CA LEU A 26 1.70 6.04 -3.19
C LEU A 26 1.57 6.84 -4.49
N PHE A 27 1.23 8.12 -4.40
CA PHE A 27 1.03 9.00 -5.56
C PHE A 27 1.73 10.36 -5.35
N PRO A 28 3.04 10.44 -5.64
CA PRO A 28 3.80 11.66 -5.45
C PRO A 28 3.21 12.84 -6.23
N GLY A 29 3.10 14.01 -5.59
CA GLY A 29 2.57 15.22 -6.22
C GLY A 29 1.05 15.35 -6.20
N ARG A 30 0.31 14.36 -5.69
CA ARG A 30 -1.14 14.47 -5.47
C ARG A 30 -1.44 15.01 -4.07
N LYS A 31 -2.41 15.91 -3.97
CA LYS A 31 -2.86 16.46 -2.68
C LYS A 31 -3.90 15.54 -2.03
N PRO A 32 -3.89 15.38 -0.69
CA PRO A 32 -4.88 14.57 0.03
C PRO A 32 -6.33 14.93 -0.26
N ASP A 33 -6.61 16.22 -0.42
CA ASP A 33 -7.98 16.73 -0.60
C ASP A 33 -8.54 16.50 -2.01
N ASP A 34 -7.69 16.17 -2.99
CA ASP A 34 -8.06 15.99 -4.39
C ASP A 34 -8.24 14.50 -4.78
N VAL A 35 -8.10 13.58 -3.83
CA VAL A 35 -7.93 12.15 -4.12
C VAL A 35 -8.97 11.28 -3.45
N ALA A 36 -9.87 10.70 -4.24
CA ALA A 36 -10.71 9.59 -3.81
C ALA A 36 -9.92 8.27 -3.91
N LEU A 37 -9.23 7.89 -2.84
CA LEU A 37 -8.53 6.61 -2.74
C LEU A 37 -9.52 5.45 -2.81
N ARG A 38 -9.24 4.48 -3.69
CA ARG A 38 -9.93 3.19 -3.73
C ARG A 38 -8.94 2.08 -3.49
N ILE A 39 -9.36 1.10 -2.69
CA ILE A 39 -8.50 -0.02 -2.29
C ILE A 39 -9.23 -1.31 -2.60
N SER A 40 -8.51 -2.22 -3.25
CA SER A 40 -8.99 -3.57 -3.53
C SER A 40 -7.99 -4.58 -2.99
N ALA A 41 -8.44 -5.45 -2.09
CA ALA A 41 -7.67 -6.62 -1.70
C ALA A 41 -7.59 -7.58 -2.89
N LEU A 42 -6.38 -7.98 -3.27
CA LEU A 42 -6.15 -8.85 -4.43
C LEU A 42 -5.91 -10.29 -4.04
N ALA A 43 -5.04 -10.53 -3.06
CA ALA A 43 -4.71 -11.87 -2.61
C ALA A 43 -4.10 -11.86 -1.21
N GLN A 44 -4.23 -13.00 -0.54
CA GLN A 44 -3.54 -13.32 0.70
C GLN A 44 -2.70 -14.57 0.48
N GLY A 45 -1.48 -14.57 1.00
CA GLY A 45 -0.56 -15.69 0.85
C GLY A 45 0.49 -15.73 1.95
N THR A 46 1.53 -16.53 1.74
CA THR A 46 2.70 -16.58 2.61
C THR A 46 3.99 -16.57 1.80
N THR A 47 5.09 -16.06 2.37
CA THR A 47 6.40 -16.10 1.71
C THR A 47 6.97 -17.52 1.72
N ASN A 48 7.55 -17.94 0.59
CA ASN A 48 8.33 -19.18 0.53
C ASN A 48 9.70 -18.94 1.18
N GLY A 49 9.89 -19.43 2.41
CA GLY A 49 11.15 -19.30 3.14
C GLY A 49 11.14 -20.10 4.44
N VAL A 50 12.29 -20.17 5.12
CA VAL A 50 12.47 -20.94 6.37
C VAL A 50 11.53 -20.46 7.49
N ARG A 51 11.08 -19.20 7.43
CA ARG A 51 10.03 -18.62 8.27
C ARG A 51 8.98 -17.94 7.40
N PRO A 52 7.90 -18.64 7.02
CA PRO A 52 6.83 -18.05 6.22
C PRO A 52 6.23 -16.83 6.93
N ARG A 53 6.12 -15.71 6.22
CA ARG A 53 5.39 -14.52 6.67
C ARG A 53 4.10 -14.40 5.88
N ALA A 54 3.02 -14.02 6.53
CA ALA A 54 1.78 -13.66 5.84
C ALA A 54 2.07 -12.52 4.84
N ILE A 55 1.44 -12.58 3.67
CA ILE A 55 1.50 -11.55 2.65
C ILE A 55 0.07 -11.15 2.33
N GLN A 56 -0.21 -9.85 2.31
CA GLN A 56 -1.47 -9.30 1.84
C GLN A 56 -1.18 -8.31 0.71
N LEU A 57 -1.91 -8.43 -0.40
CA LEU A 57 -1.77 -7.58 -1.57
C LEU A 57 -2.98 -6.66 -1.69
N PHE A 58 -2.70 -5.37 -1.80
CA PHE A 58 -3.71 -4.33 -2.02
C PHE A 58 -3.39 -3.57 -3.30
N LYS A 59 -4.37 -3.45 -4.19
CA LYS A 59 -4.34 -2.46 -5.26
C LYS A 59 -4.93 -1.17 -4.74
N VAL A 60 -4.18 -0.09 -4.85
CA VAL A 60 -4.64 1.26 -4.51
C VAL A 60 -4.74 2.07 -5.80
N THR A 61 -5.87 2.73 -6.04
CA THR A 61 -6.05 3.64 -7.18
C THR A 61 -6.57 4.99 -6.72
N ILE A 62 -6.34 6.01 -7.55
CA ILE A 62 -6.95 7.33 -7.41
C ILE A 62 -8.11 7.42 -8.39
N ASP A 63 -9.34 7.54 -7.89
CA ASP A 63 -10.54 7.62 -8.73
C ASP A 63 -10.80 6.34 -9.58
N ALA A 64 -12.01 6.21 -10.13
CA ALA A 64 -12.46 5.09 -10.95
C ALA A 64 -11.77 5.04 -12.31
N ALA A 65 -11.39 6.20 -12.82
CA ALA A 65 -11.08 6.43 -14.23
C ALA A 65 -9.57 6.50 -14.52
N THR A 66 -8.71 6.56 -13.48
CA THR A 66 -7.27 6.63 -13.72
C THR A 66 -6.66 5.24 -13.86
N THR A 67 -5.69 5.15 -14.77
CA THR A 67 -4.76 4.02 -14.88
C THR A 67 -3.70 4.02 -13.78
N ASP A 68 -3.67 5.06 -12.92
CA ASP A 68 -2.72 5.22 -11.82
C ASP A 68 -3.08 4.23 -10.70
N ALA A 69 -2.58 3.00 -10.84
CA ALA A 69 -2.69 1.95 -9.85
C ALA A 69 -1.35 1.67 -9.20
N VAL A 70 -1.37 1.49 -7.90
CA VAL A 70 -0.20 1.19 -7.07
C VAL A 70 -0.47 -0.10 -6.33
N LEU A 71 0.47 -1.05 -6.41
CA LEU A 71 0.39 -2.29 -5.67
C LEU A 71 1.12 -2.12 -4.34
N VAL A 72 0.39 -2.32 -3.24
CA VAL A 72 0.94 -2.33 -1.89
C VAL A 72 0.95 -3.76 -1.39
N LYS A 73 2.15 -4.27 -1.11
CA LYS A 73 2.36 -5.60 -0.56
C LYS A 73 2.79 -5.49 0.88
N VAL A 74 2.02 -6.12 1.77
CA VAL A 74 2.15 -6.02 3.22
C VAL A 74 2.62 -7.36 3.76
N TYR A 75 3.70 -7.36 4.54
CA TYR A 75 4.28 -8.58 5.11
C TYR A 75 4.06 -8.66 6.62
N GLY A 76 3.72 -9.85 7.10
CA GLY A 76 3.58 -10.15 8.52
C GLY A 76 2.54 -9.26 9.20
N ASP A 77 2.98 -8.51 10.21
CA ASP A 77 2.18 -7.58 11.02
C ASP A 77 1.97 -6.20 10.37
N GLY A 78 2.49 -5.99 9.17
CA GLY A 78 2.33 -4.75 8.42
C GLY A 78 3.38 -3.67 8.68
N THR A 79 4.41 -3.98 9.49
CA THR A 79 5.59 -3.10 9.68
C THR A 79 6.51 -3.07 8.45
N ASN A 80 6.44 -4.10 7.60
CA ASN A 80 7.20 -4.18 6.38
C ASN A 80 6.25 -4.18 5.18
N ILE A 81 6.38 -3.17 4.33
CA ILE A 81 5.59 -3.00 3.12
C ILE A 81 6.49 -2.70 1.92
N THR A 82 6.08 -3.18 0.75
CA THR A 82 6.66 -2.76 -0.53
C THR A 82 5.59 -2.07 -1.36
N ILE A 83 5.95 -0.95 -1.97
CA ILE A 83 5.10 -0.17 -2.86
C ILE A 83 5.66 -0.34 -4.27
N ASP A 84 4.82 -0.85 -5.17
CA ASP A 84 5.16 -1.07 -6.57
C ASP A 84 4.34 -0.13 -7.45
N ARG A 85 5.04 0.60 -8.31
CA ARG A 85 4.51 1.58 -9.27
C ARG A 85 5.16 1.25 -10.60
N ASP A 86 4.56 0.33 -11.34
CA ASP A 86 4.95 0.04 -12.73
C ASP A 86 4.85 1.29 -13.62
#